data_AF-A0A0L0S1C5-F1
#
_entry.id   AF-A0A0L0S1C5-F1
#
_cell.length_a   1.000
_cell.length_b   1.000
_cell.length_c   1.000
_cell.angle_alpha   90.00
_cell.angle_beta   90.00
_cell.angle_gamma   90.00
#
_symmetry.space_group_name_H-M   'P 1'
#
loop_
_entity.id
_entity.type
_entity.pdbx_description
1 polymer ?
#
loop_
_entity_poly.entity_id
_entity_poly.type
_entity_poly.pdbx_seq_one_letter_code
_entity_poly.pdbx_strand_id
1 'polypeptide(L)'
;MFWSRSKDSVSATTPLSASASAPNASAMPDAHPATSSAEGPAQPTQDDEEDPYDARIRRSGCQREHEVLQDCYYDKHDWRQCVKEMQAFKACWRATHPGEMQ
;
A
#
# COMPACT_ATOMS: atom_id res chain seq x y z
N MET A 1 -33.24 11.75 -24.97
CA MET A 1 -33.37 13.05 -24.26
C MET A 1 -34.68 12.95 -23.48
N PHE A 2 -34.81 13.03 -22.15
CA PHE A 2 -34.19 13.89 -21.14
C PHE A 2 -34.18 13.18 -19.78
N TRP A 3 -33.03 13.17 -19.09
CA TRP A 3 -32.93 12.92 -17.65
C TRP A 3 -33.61 14.06 -16.90
N SER A 4 -34.68 13.77 -16.15
CA SER A 4 -35.23 14.72 -15.17
C SER A 4 -34.64 14.43 -13.80
N ARG A 5 -33.57 15.17 -13.45
CA ARG A 5 -33.06 15.29 -12.08
C ARG A 5 -33.81 16.44 -11.42
N SER A 6 -34.66 16.13 -10.44
CA SER A 6 -35.31 17.14 -9.61
C SER A 6 -34.27 17.94 -8.81
N LYS A 7 -34.47 19.26 -8.83
CA LYS A 7 -33.62 20.29 -8.28
C LYS A 7 -34.36 20.92 -7.10
N ASP A 8 -33.86 20.67 -5.90
CA ASP A 8 -34.19 21.38 -4.65
C ASP A 8 -32.83 21.52 -3.94
N SER A 9 -32.13 22.65 -3.88
CA SER A 9 -32.49 24.05 -3.60
C SER A 9 -32.92 24.34 -2.17
N VAL A 10 -32.03 24.10 -1.20
CA VAL A 10 -31.90 24.99 -0.03
C VAL A 10 -30.44 25.17 0.41
N SER A 11 -30.05 26.44 0.50
CA SER A 11 -28.81 26.91 1.10
C SER A 11 -28.79 26.65 2.61
N ALA A 12 -27.65 26.18 3.13
CA ALA A 12 -27.26 26.46 4.50
C ALA A 12 -25.74 26.58 4.57
N THR A 13 -25.31 27.83 4.61
CA THR A 13 -23.97 28.29 4.96
C THR A 13 -23.64 27.87 6.39
N THR A 14 -22.62 27.03 6.57
CA THR A 14 -22.00 26.81 7.89
C THR A 14 -20.66 27.56 7.91
N PRO A 15 -20.39 28.40 8.93
CA PRO A 15 -19.23 29.28 8.95
C PRO A 15 -17.91 28.52 9.12
N LEU A 16 -16.90 29.05 8.43
CA LEU A 16 -15.48 28.71 8.56
C LEU A 16 -15.03 29.02 10.00
N SER A 17 -14.86 28.01 10.84
CA SER A 17 -14.21 28.17 12.14
C SER A 17 -12.70 28.14 11.94
N ALA A 18 -12.14 29.32 11.65
CA ALA A 18 -10.71 29.55 11.65
C ALA A 18 -10.19 29.50 13.11
N SER A 19 -9.41 28.49 13.45
CA SER A 19 -8.59 28.49 14.66
C SER A 19 -7.13 28.47 14.21
N ALA A 20 -6.57 29.67 14.06
CA ALA A 20 -5.14 29.85 13.87
C ALA A 20 -4.44 29.67 15.22
N SER A 21 -3.46 28.77 15.28
CA SER A 21 -2.35 28.84 16.23
C SER A 21 -1.10 28.26 15.57
N ALA A 22 -0.04 29.05 15.67
CA ALA A 22 1.20 28.98 14.92
C ALA A 22 2.09 27.77 15.32
N PRO A 23 3.23 27.53 14.64
CA PRO A 23 3.91 26.25 14.58
C PRO A 23 4.78 25.97 15.81
N ASN A 24 4.69 24.75 16.35
CA ASN A 24 5.71 24.26 17.26
C ASN A 24 6.79 23.53 16.46
N ALA A 25 7.85 24.27 16.14
CA ALA A 25 9.12 23.71 15.70
C ALA A 25 9.80 23.08 16.92
N SER A 26 9.58 21.77 17.12
CA SER A 26 10.41 20.98 18.02
C SER A 26 11.38 20.17 17.16
N ALA A 27 12.65 20.52 17.30
CA ALA A 27 13.79 19.89 16.66
C ALA A 27 13.76 18.37 16.85
N MET A 28 13.99 17.63 15.76
CA MET A 28 14.45 16.24 15.88
C MET A 28 15.91 16.28 16.34
N PRO A 29 16.28 15.68 17.47
CA PRO A 29 17.68 15.39 17.71
C PRO A 29 18.09 14.23 16.80
N ASP A 30 19.01 14.50 15.88
CA ASP A 30 19.89 13.48 15.32
C ASP A 30 20.52 12.69 16.47
N ALA A 31 20.06 11.46 16.63
CA ALA A 31 20.78 10.43 17.36
C ALA A 31 20.46 9.09 16.70
N HIS A 32 21.25 8.74 15.69
CA HIS A 32 21.54 7.34 15.43
C HIS A 32 22.50 6.88 16.54
N PRO A 33 22.09 6.07 17.54
CA PRO A 33 23.07 5.39 18.36
C PRO A 33 23.68 4.27 17.53
N ALA A 34 24.91 4.47 17.08
CA ALA A 34 25.81 3.37 16.80
C ALA A 34 26.00 2.58 18.10
N THR A 35 25.32 1.45 18.23
CA THR A 35 25.68 0.41 19.20
C THR A 35 25.82 -0.91 18.46
N SER A 36 27.08 -1.19 18.14
CA SER A 36 27.56 -2.50 17.72
C SER A 36 27.81 -3.35 18.96
N SER A 37 27.34 -4.61 18.91
CA SER A 37 27.66 -5.76 19.78
C SER A 37 26.59 -6.15 20.82
N ALA A 38 25.74 -7.15 20.47
CA ALA A 38 25.76 -8.47 21.11
C ALA A 38 24.61 -9.38 20.59
N GLU A 39 25.01 -10.59 20.21
CA GLU A 39 24.28 -11.79 19.77
C GLU A 39 23.07 -12.24 20.64
N GLY A 40 21.95 -12.67 20.02
CA GLY A 40 20.82 -13.42 20.64
C GLY A 40 19.43 -13.00 20.09
N PRO A 41 18.53 -13.94 19.69
CA PRO A 41 17.68 -13.76 18.53
C PRO A 41 16.66 -12.64 18.71
N ALA A 42 16.67 -11.71 17.75
CA ALA A 42 15.57 -10.81 17.49
C ALA A 42 14.30 -11.64 17.27
N GLN A 43 13.51 -11.80 18.34
CA GLN A 43 12.09 -12.08 18.21
C GLN A 43 11.53 -10.91 17.38
N PRO A 44 10.89 -11.15 16.23
CA PRO A 44 10.23 -10.08 15.53
C PRO A 44 9.19 -9.51 16.49
N THR A 45 9.36 -8.22 16.77
CA THR A 45 8.37 -7.40 17.43
C THR A 45 7.06 -7.61 16.67
N GLN A 46 5.96 -7.87 17.38
CA GLN A 46 4.59 -7.93 16.84
C GLN A 46 4.11 -6.53 16.38
N ASP A 47 4.96 -5.88 15.58
CA ASP A 47 4.74 -4.71 14.74
C ASP A 47 4.95 -5.14 13.27
N ASP A 48 4.74 -6.43 13.00
CA ASP A 48 4.70 -7.07 11.70
C ASP A 48 3.38 -6.70 10.99
N GLU A 49 3.22 -5.44 10.59
CA GLU A 49 2.15 -5.01 9.68
C GLU A 49 2.41 -5.51 8.27
N GLU A 50 2.28 -6.82 8.07
CA GLU A 50 2.27 -7.34 6.72
C GLU A 50 0.94 -6.98 6.05
N ASP A 51 1.00 -6.19 4.97
CA ASP A 51 -0.19 -5.70 4.28
C ASP A 51 -1.16 -6.88 4.03
N PRO A 52 -2.46 -6.76 4.36
CA PRO A 52 -3.45 -7.77 3.99
C PRO A 52 -3.37 -8.23 2.52
N TYR A 53 -2.85 -7.39 1.60
CA TYR A 53 -2.51 -7.77 0.23
C TYR A 53 -1.38 -8.81 0.17
N ASP A 54 -0.20 -8.52 0.71
CA ASP A 54 0.97 -9.41 0.72
C ASP A 54 0.70 -10.71 1.49
N ALA A 55 -0.04 -10.62 2.59
CA ALA A 55 -0.49 -11.78 3.34
C ALA A 55 -1.41 -12.70 2.51
N ARG A 56 -2.25 -12.15 1.62
CA ARG A 56 -3.07 -12.95 0.71
C ARG A 56 -2.21 -13.63 -0.35
N ILE A 57 -1.22 -12.92 -0.89
CA ILE A 57 -0.34 -13.46 -1.91
C ILE A 57 0.47 -14.64 -1.39
N ARG A 58 1.08 -14.51 -0.20
CA ARG A 58 1.81 -15.63 0.42
C ARG A 58 0.92 -16.84 0.69
N ARG A 59 -0.29 -16.61 1.23
CA ARG A 59 -1.27 -17.69 1.47
C ARG A 59 -1.74 -18.37 0.18
N SER A 60 -1.78 -17.64 -0.94
CA SER A 60 -2.18 -18.19 -2.23
C SER A 60 -1.14 -19.10 -2.88
N GLY A 61 0.12 -19.04 -2.46
CA GLY A 61 1.23 -19.76 -3.10
C GLY A 61 1.83 -19.07 -4.33
N CYS A 62 1.35 -17.87 -4.70
CA CYS A 62 1.85 -17.08 -5.84
C CYS A 62 2.92 -16.04 -5.47
N GLN A 63 3.58 -16.21 -4.32
CA GLN A 63 4.55 -15.26 -3.77
C GLN A 63 5.75 -15.06 -4.69
N ARG A 64 6.24 -16.14 -5.31
CA ARG A 64 7.41 -16.09 -6.18
C ARG A 64 7.18 -15.21 -7.42
N GLU A 65 6.03 -15.37 -8.07
CA GLU A 65 5.65 -14.56 -9.23
C GLU A 65 5.42 -13.10 -8.83
N HIS A 66 4.91 -12.86 -7.62
CA HIS A 66 4.78 -11.52 -7.07
C HIS A 66 6.13 -10.86 -6.82
N GLU A 67 7.07 -11.53 -6.16
CA GLU A 67 8.43 -11.03 -5.92
C GLU A 67 9.14 -10.67 -7.23
N VAL A 68 9.06 -11.54 -8.24
CA VAL A 68 9.63 -11.28 -9.57
C VAL A 68 9.01 -10.03 -10.24
N LEU A 69 7.71 -9.80 -10.04
CA LEU A 69 7.04 -8.59 -10.55
C LEU A 69 7.50 -7.34 -9.77
N GLN A 70 7.62 -7.44 -8.45
CA GLN A 70 8.10 -6.35 -7.60
C GLN A 70 9.55 -5.98 -7.92
N ASP A 71 10.42 -6.97 -8.14
CA ASP A 71 11.81 -6.77 -8.55
C ASP A 71 11.89 -6.03 -9.90
N CYS A 72 11.09 -6.43 -10.90
CA CYS A 72 11.05 -5.73 -12.18
C CYS A 72 10.58 -4.28 -12.01
N TYR A 73 9.55 -4.04 -11.19
CA TYR A 73 9.10 -2.68 -10.91
C TYR A 73 10.15 -1.89 -10.13
N TYR A 74 10.89 -2.50 -9.21
CA TYR A 74 11.95 -1.83 -8.48
C TYR A 74 13.11 -1.43 -9.41
N ASP A 75 13.47 -2.26 -10.38
CA ASP A 75 14.53 -1.96 -11.34
C ASP A 75 14.12 -0.90 -12.37
N LYS A 76 12.88 -0.97 -12.86
CA LYS A 76 12.40 -0.13 -13.98
C LYS A 76 11.61 1.10 -13.53
N HIS A 77 10.99 1.02 -12.36
CA HIS A 77 9.97 1.94 -11.87
C HIS A 77 8.80 2.15 -12.86
N ASP A 78 8.56 1.18 -13.75
CA ASP A 78 7.52 1.22 -14.77
C ASP A 78 6.92 -0.17 -15.00
N TRP A 79 5.71 -0.37 -14.48
CA TRP A 79 4.98 -1.64 -14.59
C TRP A 79 4.63 -2.02 -16.03
N ARG A 80 4.60 -1.08 -16.98
CA ARG A 80 4.35 -1.36 -18.41
C ARG A 80 5.51 -2.09 -19.07
N GLN A 81 6.70 -2.01 -18.49
CA GLN A 81 7.87 -2.77 -18.94
C GLN A 81 7.92 -4.18 -18.32
N CYS A 82 7.09 -4.45 -17.31
CA CYS A 82 7.02 -5.71 -16.55
C CYS A 82 5.82 -6.59 -16.94
N VAL A 83 5.37 -6.52 -18.20
CA VAL A 83 4.15 -7.22 -18.67
C VAL A 83 4.30 -8.74 -18.57
N LYS A 84 5.51 -9.27 -18.76
CA LYS A 84 5.77 -10.71 -18.72
C LYS A 84 5.61 -11.25 -17.30
N GLU A 85 6.18 -10.55 -16.32
CA GLU A 85 6.13 -10.85 -14.90
C GLU A 85 4.69 -10.72 -14.38
N MET A 86 3.97 -9.68 -14.84
CA MET A 86 2.56 -9.50 -14.51
C MET A 86 1.67 -10.61 -15.08
N GLN A 87 1.94 -11.10 -16.29
CA GLN A 87 1.22 -12.25 -16.85
C GLN A 87 1.49 -13.53 -16.08
N ALA A 88 2.74 -13.75 -15.61
CA ALA A 88 3.09 -14.90 -14.79
C ALA A 88 2.32 -14.89 -13.46
N PHE A 89 2.28 -13.74 -12.77
CA PHE A 89 1.51 -13.57 -11.54
C PHE A 89 0.01 -13.85 -11.78
N LYS A 90 -0.59 -13.27 -12.83
CA LYS A 90 -2.00 -13.52 -13.19
C LYS A 90 -2.28 -14.98 -13.57
N ALA A 91 -1.31 -15.69 -14.14
CA ALA A 91 -1.46 -17.10 -14.45
C ALA A 91 -1.52 -17.94 -13.17
N CYS A 92 -0.60 -17.70 -12.22
CA CYS A 92 -0.63 -18.34 -10.91
C CYS A 92 -1.94 -18.02 -10.18
N TRP A 93 -2.34 -16.75 -10.14
CA TRP A 93 -3.54 -16.33 -9.42
C TRP A 93 -4.81 -17.00 -9.93
N ARG A 94 -4.97 -17.15 -11.25
CA ARG A 94 -6.11 -17.86 -11.86
C ARG A 94 -6.13 -19.35 -11.52
N ALA A 95 -4.97 -19.96 -11.36
CA ALA A 95 -4.88 -21.37 -10.99
C ALA A 95 -5.29 -21.61 -9.53
N THR A 96 -5.01 -20.65 -8.63
CA THR A 96 -5.30 -20.75 -7.20
C THR A 96 -6.67 -20.20 -6.83
N HIS A 97 -7.23 -19.28 -7.63
CA HIS A 97 -8.54 -18.66 -7.43
C HIS A 97 -9.44 -18.81 -8.68
N PRO A 98 -10.00 -20.02 -8.92
CA PRO A 98 -10.92 -20.22 -10.04
C PRO A 98 -12.23 -19.45 -9.79
N GLY A 99 -12.38 -18.30 -10.45
CA GLY A 99 -13.58 -17.46 -10.42
C GLY A 99 -13.41 -16.06 -9.82
N GLU A 100 -12.25 -15.73 -9.24
CA GLU A 100 -11.97 -14.44 -8.56
C GLU A 100 -10.93 -13.58 -9.31
N MET A 101 -11.16 -13.35 -10.60
CA MET A 101 -10.31 -12.52 -11.48
C MET A 101 -11.19 -11.75 -12.50
N GLN A 102 -12.25 -11.10 -12.01
CA GLN A 102 -13.16 -10.25 -12.80
C GLN A 102 -13.07 -8.80 -12.33
#